data_AF-A0A946KUA8-F1
#
_entry.id   AF-A0A946KUA8-F1
#
_cell.length_a   1.000
_cell.length_b   1.000
_cell.length_c   1.000
_cell.angle_alpha   90.00
_cell.angle_beta   90.00
_cell.angle_gamma   90.00
#
_symmetry.space_group_name_H-M   'P 1'
#
loop_
_entity.id
_entity.type
_entity.pdbx_description
1 polymer ?
#
loop_
_entity_poly.entity_id
_entity_poly.type
_entity_poly.pdbx_seq_one_letter_code
_entity_poly.pdbx_strand_id
1 'polypeptide(L)' 'MTYTKGKLLVAASALEDRHFNRTVVFMLEHDHQGALGVVLNDPMLVHPGEIIKDWADQFE' A
#
# COMPACT_ATOMS: atom_id res chain seq x y z
N MET A 1 -13.21 -16.82 -8.95
CA MET A 1 -11.99 -16.17 -8.42
C MET A 1 -12.40 -14.82 -7.90
N THR A 2 -12.13 -14.53 -6.62
CA THR A 2 -12.50 -13.25 -6.02
C THR A 2 -11.45 -12.22 -6.41
N TYR A 3 -11.75 -11.40 -7.40
CA TYR A 3 -10.88 -10.30 -7.81
C TYR A 3 -10.93 -9.22 -6.71
N THR A 4 -9.83 -9.01 -6.00
CA THR A 4 -9.75 -8.04 -4.91
C THR A 4 -9.31 -6.65 -5.37
N LYS A 5 -9.14 -6.42 -6.68
CA LYS A 5 -8.84 -5.11 -7.24
C LYS A 5 -9.82 -4.05 -6.71
N GLY A 6 -9.28 -2.91 -6.27
CA GLY A 6 -10.05 -1.80 -5.69
C GLY A 6 -10.57 -2.06 -4.28
N LYS A 7 -10.20 -3.17 -3.63
CA LYS A 7 -10.52 -3.46 -2.23
C LYS A 7 -9.36 -3.09 -1.31
N LEU A 8 -9.70 -2.88 -0.05
CA LEU A 8 -8.76 -2.81 1.06
C LEU A 8 -8.67 -4.19 1.71
N LEU A 9 -7.45 -4.70 1.86
CA LEU A 9 -7.17 -5.86 2.71
C LEU A 9 -6.70 -5.34 4.06
N VAL A 10 -7.34 -5.80 5.14
CA VAL A 10 -6.99 -5.43 6.51
C VAL A 10 -6.31 -6.63 7.15
N ALA A 11 -5.10 -6.44 7.66
CA ALA A 11 -4.38 -7.48 8.37
C ALA A 11 -5.19 -7.97 9.58
N ALA A 12 -5.36 -9.29 9.69
CA ALA A 12 -5.96 -9.89 10.87
C ALA A 12 -5.08 -9.61 12.09
N SER A 13 -5.69 -9.44 13.27
CA SER A 13 -4.95 -9.10 14.50
C SER A 13 -3.95 -10.18 14.93
N ALA A 14 -4.13 -11.42 14.49
CA ALA A 14 -3.22 -12.54 14.75
C ALA A 14 -2.06 -12.62 13.74
N LEU A 15 -2.03 -11.78 12.70
CA LEU A 15 -0.95 -11.75 11.72
C LEU A 15 0.23 -10.96 12.30
N GLU A 16 1.22 -11.69 12.82
CA GLU A 16 2.40 -11.11 13.48
C GLU A 16 3.58 -10.85 12.53
N ASP A 17 3.40 -11.09 11.22
CA ASP A 17 4.45 -10.86 10.23
C ASP A 17 4.90 -9.39 10.22
N ARG A 18 6.21 -9.15 10.32
CA ARG A 18 6.78 -7.80 10.45
C ARG A 18 6.37 -6.85 9.31
N HIS A 19 6.17 -7.35 8.09
CA HIS A 19 5.86 -6.53 6.93
C HIS A 19 4.37 -6.20 6.82
N PHE A 20 3.50 -7.00 7.43
CA PHE A 20 2.05 -6.87 7.30
C PHE A 20 1.29 -6.68 8.62
N ASN A 21 2.00 -6.66 9.75
CA ASN A 21 1.37 -6.46 11.05
C ASN A 21 0.60 -5.13 11.09
N ARG A 22 -0.71 -5.21 11.35
CA ARG A 22 -1.65 -4.08 11.39
C ARG A 22 -1.69 -3.25 10.10
N THR A 23 -1.33 -3.81 8.93
CA THR A 23 -1.39 -3.05 7.68
C THR A 23 -2.78 -3.02 7.06
N VAL A 24 -3.01 -1.95 6.29
CA VAL A 24 -4.14 -1.79 5.37
C VAL A 24 -3.55 -1.69 3.97
N VAL A 25 -3.79 -2.72 3.16
CA VAL A 25 -3.27 -2.82 1.80
C VAL A 25 -4.38 -2.45 0.81
N PHE A 26 -4.14 -1.47 -0.06
CA PHE A 26 -5.01 -1.20 -1.20
C PHE A 26 -4.57 -2.02 -2.42
N MET A 27 -5.50 -2.79 -2.98
CA MET A 27 -5.24 -3.66 -4.13
C MET A 27 -5.37 -2.88 -5.43
N LEU A 28 -4.24 -2.60 -6.07
CA LEU A 28 -4.16 -1.91 -7.36
C LEU A 28 -4.55 -2.86 -8.49
N GLU A 29 -4.02 -4.07 -8.45
CA GLU A 29 -4.29 -5.13 -9.42
C GLU A 29 -4.42 -6.47 -8.70
N HIS A 30 -5.31 -7.32 -9.19
CA HIS A 30 -5.38 -8.72 -8.80
C HIS A 30 -6.09 -9.42 -9.94
N ASP A 31 -5.38 -10.31 -10.64
CA ASP A 31 -5.93 -11.15 -11.67
C ASP A 31 -5.27 -12.54 -11.66
N HIS A 32 -5.42 -13.28 -12.76
CA HIS A 32 -4.88 -14.62 -12.91
C HIS A 32 -3.34 -14.67 -12.98
N GLN A 33 -2.66 -13.56 -13.25
CA GLN A 33 -1.19 -13.45 -13.27
C GLN A 33 -0.63 -13.10 -11.88
N GLY A 34 -1.45 -12.59 -10.97
CA GLY A 34 -1.03 -12.28 -9.61
C GLY A 34 -1.75 -11.06 -9.03
N ALA A 35 -1.14 -10.44 -8.03
CA ALA A 35 -1.71 -9.29 -7.35
C ALA A 35 -0.64 -8.26 -6.97
N LEU A 36 -1.02 -6.98 -7.06
CA LEU A 36 -0.21 -5.83 -6.68
C LEU A 36 -1.02 -4.95 -5.73
N GLY A 37 -0.41 -4.58 -4.60
CA GLY A 37 -1.03 -3.69 -3.62
C GLY A 37 -0.01 -2.80 -2.93
N VAL A 38 -0.52 -1.72 -2.32
CA VAL A 38 0.27 -0.74 -1.58
C VAL A 38 -0.22 -0.64 -0.14
N VAL A 39 0.70 -0.58 0.81
CA VAL A 39 0.37 -0.33 2.23
C VAL A 39 0.05 1.15 2.38
N LEU A 40 -1.10 1.48 2.97
CA LEU A 40 -1.55 2.86 3.12
C LEU A 40 -1.20 3.47 4.48
N ASN A 41 -0.96 2.65 5.50
CA ASN A 41 -0.84 3.09 6.89
C ASN A 41 0.55 2.86 7.50
N ASP A 42 1.57 2.82 6.66
CA ASP A 42 2.99 2.79 7.06
C ASP A 42 3.72 3.98 6.42
N PRO A 43 3.62 5.19 7.02
CA PRO A 43 4.18 6.39 6.43
C PRO A 43 5.71 6.38 6.46
N MET A 44 6.33 6.78 5.36
CA MET A 44 7.77 7.01 5.32
C MET A 44 8.14 8.30 6.05
N LEU A 45 9.33 8.33 6.67
CA LEU A 45 9.87 9.51 7.35
C LEU A 45 10.45 10.56 6.39
N VAL A 46 10.36 10.33 5.08
CA VAL A 46 10.91 11.20 4.03
C VAL A 46 9.77 11.83 3.26
N HIS A 47 9.88 13.13 2.98
CA HIS A 47 8.87 13.84 2.22
C HIS A 47 8.90 13.40 0.74
N PRO A 48 7.74 13.15 0.08
CA PRO A 48 7.72 12.68 -1.30
C PRO A 48 8.49 13.58 -2.28
N GLY A 49 8.44 14.90 -2.08
CA GLY A 49 9.17 15.87 -2.92
C GLY A 49 10.70 15.79 -2.80
N GLU A 50 11.24 15.20 -1.72
CA GLU A 50 12.68 14.96 -1.57
C GLU A 50 13.14 13.76 -2.41
N ILE A 51 12.23 12.81 -2.68
CA ILE A 51 12.51 11.59 -3.43
C ILE A 51 12.19 11.79 -4.91
N ILE A 52 11.01 12.36 -5.19
CA ILE A 52 10.48 12.59 -6.53
C ILE A 52 10.48 14.09 -6.77
N LYS A 53 11.54 14.59 -7.40
CA LYS A 53 11.74 16.04 -7.62
C LYS A 53 10.55 16.69 -8.33
N ASP A 54 9.96 16.01 -9.30
CA ASP A 54 8.82 16.52 -10.07
C ASP A 54 7.54 16.69 -9.23
N TRP A 55 7.52 16.13 -8.01
CA TRP A 55 6.39 16.26 -7.09
C TRP A 55 6.56 17.42 -6.11
N ALA A 56 7.76 18.02 -6.02
CA ALA A 56 8.02 19.08 -5.04
C ALA A 56 7.01 20.24 -5.12
N ASP A 57 6.61 20.63 -6.34
CA ASP A 57 5.70 21.75 -6.58
C ASP A 57 4.21 21.42 -6.30
N GLN A 58 3.86 20.16 -6.03
CA GLN A 58 2.46 19.72 -5.84
C GLN A 58 2.03 19.61 -4.38
N PHE A 59 2.96 19.69 -3.43
CA PHE A 59 2.71 19.45 -2.01
C PHE A 59 3.08 20.66 -1.11
N GLU A 60 3.17 21.88 -1.67
CA GLU A 60 3.25 23.14 -0.91
C GLU A 60 1.89 23.62 -0.35
#